data_AF-A0A257UQC0-F1
#
_entry.id   AF-A0A257UQC0-F1
#
_cell.length_a   1.000
_cell.length_b   1.000
_cell.length_c   1.000
_cell.angle_alpha   90.00
_cell.angle_beta   90.00
_cell.angle_gamma   90.00
#
_symmetry.space_group_name_H-M   'P 1'
#
loop_
_entity.id
_entity.type
_entity.pdbx_description
1 polymer ?
#
loop_
_entity_poly.entity_id
_entity_poly.type
_entity_poly.pdbx_seq_one_letter_code
_entity_poly.pdbx_strand_id
1 'polypeptide(L)'
;MMMPQGDRNDPKARIFPFKLHRGKMPVLDGKNFIIPIVVEEFFANGNIDEAVKHAALDMYGAKDAHYTWTDTVRYMGIFHEVTPASKALACLDCHAPGGRLDWKALGYGGDPILAHLQ
;
A
#
# COMPACT_ATOMS: atom_id res chain seq x y z
N MET A 1 -1.12 8.53 -0.40
CA MET A 1 -1.27 7.05 -0.34
C MET A 1 -1.33 6.52 -1.76
N MET A 2 -0.70 5.36 -2.03
CA MET A 2 -0.68 4.78 -3.38
C MET A 2 -1.51 3.51 -3.38
N MET A 3 -2.70 3.61 -3.98
CA MET A 3 -3.72 2.56 -4.02
C MET A 3 -3.91 2.09 -5.46
N PRO A 4 -3.98 0.76 -5.71
CA PRO A 4 -4.36 0.26 -7.02
C PRO A 4 -5.77 0.75 -7.38
N GLN A 5 -5.96 1.08 -8.66
CA GLN A 5 -7.24 1.54 -9.18
C GLN A 5 -7.84 0.48 -10.10
N GLY A 6 -9.17 0.46 -10.19
CA GLY A 6 -9.94 -0.52 -10.92
C GLY A 6 -10.84 -1.35 -10.01
N ASP A 7 -11.87 -1.94 -10.60
CA ASP A 7 -12.83 -2.81 -9.93
C ASP A 7 -13.30 -3.91 -10.89
N ARG A 8 -14.17 -4.81 -10.41
CA ARG A 8 -14.65 -5.96 -11.19
C ARG A 8 -15.39 -5.58 -12.48
N ASN A 9 -16.03 -4.41 -12.52
CA ASN A 9 -16.80 -3.95 -13.67
C ASN A 9 -15.93 -3.17 -14.66
N ASP A 10 -14.69 -2.82 -14.32
CA ASP A 10 -13.76 -2.18 -15.25
C ASP A 10 -13.15 -3.25 -16.18
N PRO A 11 -13.48 -3.24 -17.49
CA PRO A 11 -12.99 -4.25 -18.44
C PRO A 11 -11.47 -4.18 -18.68
N LYS A 12 -10.81 -3.09 -18.28
CA LYS A 12 -9.35 -2.93 -18.37
C LYS A 12 -8.63 -3.38 -17.10
N ALA A 13 -9.35 -3.55 -16.00
CA ALA A 13 -8.78 -3.99 -14.74
C ALA A 13 -8.48 -5.50 -14.75
N ARG A 14 -7.44 -5.88 -14.01
CA ARG A 14 -7.09 -7.28 -13.72
C ARG A 14 -6.67 -7.38 -12.26
N ILE A 15 -6.78 -8.59 -11.70
CA ILE A 15 -6.27 -8.87 -10.36
C ILE A 15 -4.74 -8.95 -10.43
N PHE A 16 -4.06 -8.15 -9.61
CA PHE A 16 -2.60 -8.13 -9.51
C PHE A 16 -2.14 -8.40 -8.06
N PRO A 17 -0.96 -9.02 -7.87
CA PRO A 17 -0.37 -9.18 -6.56
C PRO A 17 0.33 -7.88 -6.11
N PHE A 18 0.13 -7.52 -4.85
CA PHE A 18 0.78 -6.37 -4.22
C PHE A 18 1.37 -6.75 -2.87
N LYS A 19 2.56 -6.21 -2.57
CA LYS A 19 3.08 -6.12 -1.21
C LYS A 19 2.46 -4.91 -0.53
N LEU A 20 1.80 -5.15 0.61
CA LEU A 20 1.23 -4.09 1.44
C LEU A 20 2.28 -3.54 2.40
N HIS A 21 2.61 -2.27 2.26
CA HIS A 21 3.53 -1.55 3.14
C HIS A 21 2.76 -0.56 3.99
N ARG A 22 2.93 -0.68 5.30
CA ARG A 22 2.33 0.21 6.31
C ARG A 22 3.44 0.98 6.99
N GLY A 23 3.18 2.23 7.33
CA GLY A 23 4.12 3.07 8.07
C GLY A 23 3.40 4.22 8.75
N LYS A 24 4.08 4.90 9.66
CA LYS A 24 3.57 6.11 10.31
C LYS A 24 4.43 7.28 9.87
N MET A 25 3.80 8.29 9.29
CA MET A 25 4.49 9.44 8.69
C MET A 25 3.98 10.75 9.30
N PRO A 26 4.84 11.78 9.42
CA PRO A 26 4.42 13.08 9.88
C PRO A 26 3.62 13.81 8.79
N VAL A 27 2.64 14.59 9.19
CA VAL A 27 1.77 15.39 8.33
C VAL A 27 1.76 16.82 8.84
N LEU A 28 2.05 17.76 7.96
CA LEU A 28 2.07 19.19 8.27
C LEU A 28 0.67 19.66 8.68
N ASP A 29 0.59 20.27 9.86
CA ASP A 29 -0.67 20.76 10.41
C ASP A 29 -1.29 21.83 9.50
N GLY A 30 -2.60 21.75 9.32
CA GLY A 30 -3.37 22.68 8.50
C GLY A 30 -3.18 22.55 6.97
N LYS A 31 -2.25 21.72 6.49
CA LYS A 31 -2.00 21.56 5.03
C LYS A 31 -2.15 20.13 4.49
N ASN A 32 -2.39 19.12 5.33
CA ASN A 32 -2.56 17.71 4.91
C ASN A 32 -1.40 17.19 4.02
N PHE A 33 -0.21 17.75 4.18
CA PHE A 33 0.98 17.35 3.43
C PHE A 33 1.81 16.38 4.25
N ILE A 34 2.12 15.21 3.69
CA ILE A 34 3.04 14.25 4.33
C ILE A 34 4.45 14.83 4.26
N ILE A 35 5.13 14.93 5.39
CA ILE A 35 6.51 15.38 5.48
C ILE A 35 7.42 14.14 5.44
N PRO A 36 8.46 14.09 4.59
CA PRO A 36 9.46 13.03 4.70
C PRO A 36 10.34 13.23 5.93
N ILE A 37 11.12 12.21 6.29
CA ILE A 37 12.08 12.31 7.38
C ILE A 37 13.47 12.40 6.73
N VAL A 38 14.28 13.39 7.11
CA VAL A 38 15.71 13.42 6.73
C VAL A 38 16.43 12.29 7.48
N VAL A 39 16.41 11.09 6.89
CA VAL A 39 16.84 9.86 7.59
C VAL A 39 18.31 9.86 7.95
N GLU A 40 19.18 10.49 7.16
CA GLU A 40 20.61 10.57 7.45
C GLU A 40 20.89 11.37 8.74
N GLU A 41 20.22 12.51 8.88
CA GLU A 41 20.30 13.35 10.08
C GLU A 41 19.74 12.60 11.30
N PHE A 42 18.54 12.03 11.16
CA PHE A 42 17.91 11.26 12.23
C PHE A 42 18.78 10.08 12.68
N PHE A 43 19.40 9.35 11.76
CA PHE A 43 20.28 8.23 12.10
C PHE A 43 21.59 8.69 12.73
N ALA A 44 22.08 9.89 12.42
CA ALA A 44 23.30 10.42 13.00
C ALA A 44 23.11 10.91 14.44
N ASN A 45 22.00 11.59 14.75
CA ASN A 45 21.79 12.27 16.04
C ASN A 45 20.63 11.73 16.88
N GLY A 46 19.75 10.89 16.33
CA GLY A 46 18.57 10.34 17.00
C GLY A 46 17.41 11.32 17.20
N ASN A 47 17.48 12.54 16.66
CA ASN A 47 16.48 13.59 16.84
C ASN A 47 15.49 13.61 15.66
N ILE A 48 14.37 12.91 15.80
CA ILE A 48 13.37 12.82 14.74
C ILE A 48 12.63 14.14 14.50
N ASP A 49 12.47 14.98 15.52
CA ASP A 49 11.74 16.25 15.40
C ASP A 49 12.48 17.26 14.53
N GLU A 50 13.79 17.35 14.72
CA GLU A 50 14.69 18.18 13.91
C GLU A 50 14.67 17.74 12.44
N ALA A 51 14.85 16.43 12.19
CA ALA A 51 14.83 15.87 10.85
C ALA A 51 13.48 16.09 10.12
N VAL A 52 12.36 16.05 10.85
CA VAL A 52 11.03 16.33 10.26
C VAL A 52 10.85 17.81 9.98
N LYS A 53 11.22 18.69 10.90
CA LYS A 53 11.11 20.15 10.71
C LYS A 53 12.02 20.66 9.59
N HIS A 54 13.23 20.11 9.48
CA HIS A 54 14.14 20.37 8.39
C HIS A 54 13.50 19.98 7.04
N ALA A 55 12.98 18.75 6.92
CA ALA A 55 12.26 18.33 5.71
C ALA A 55 11.05 19.22 5.39
N ALA A 56 10.30 19.66 6.40
CA ALA A 56 9.15 20.55 6.20
C ALA A 56 9.57 21.93 5.67
N LEU A 57 10.69 22.46 6.15
CA LEU A 57 11.27 23.70 5.65
C LEU A 57 11.73 23.54 4.20
N ASP A 58 12.50 22.49 3.91
CA ASP A 58 13.10 22.28 2.58
C ASP A 58 12.07 21.97 1.50
N MET A 59 11.07 21.13 1.80
CA MET A 59 10.08 20.72 0.82
C MET A 59 8.92 21.70 0.66
N TYR A 60 8.54 22.38 1.74
CA TYR A 60 7.30 23.17 1.79
C TYR A 60 7.49 24.62 2.21
N GLY A 61 8.73 25.05 2.53
CA GLY A 61 9.01 26.39 3.06
C GLY A 61 8.38 26.63 4.44
N ALA A 62 8.00 25.58 5.16
CA ALA A 62 7.29 25.67 6.42
C ALA A 62 8.28 25.93 7.58
N LYS A 63 8.52 27.21 7.86
CA LYS A 63 9.25 27.64 9.07
C LYS A 63 8.42 27.30 10.31
N ASP A 64 9.09 26.83 11.37
CA ASP A 64 8.48 26.43 12.64
C ASP A 64 7.34 25.41 12.47
N ALA A 65 7.55 24.42 11.60
CA ALA A 65 6.54 23.42 11.27
C ALA A 65 6.03 22.67 12.52
N HIS A 66 4.70 22.66 12.66
CA HIS A 66 3.97 21.76 13.54
C HIS A 66 3.40 20.61 12.71
N TYR A 67 3.43 19.41 13.26
CA TYR A 67 2.97 18.22 12.57
C TYR A 67 2.34 17.23 13.53
N THR A 68 1.46 16.42 12.97
CA THR A 68 0.89 15.24 13.62
C THR A 68 1.34 13.98 12.89
N TRP A 69 1.20 12.83 13.53
CA TRP A 69 1.53 11.55 12.91
C TRP A 69 0.27 10.87 12.39
N THR A 70 0.35 10.31 11.18
CA THR A 70 -0.74 9.53 10.61
C THR A 70 -0.26 8.16 10.13
N ASP A 71 -1.15 7.17 10.18
CA ASP A 71 -0.90 5.88 9.56
C ASP A 71 -1.03 6.01 8.05
N THR A 72 -0.09 5.39 7.34
CA THR A 72 0.01 5.43 5.89
C THR A 72 0.07 4.03 5.32
N VAL A 73 -0.49 3.90 4.13
CA VAL A 73 -0.51 2.64 3.38
C VAL A 73 -0.01 2.89 1.96
N ARG A 74 0.81 1.95 1.48
CA ARG A 74 1.29 1.88 0.11
C ARG A 74 1.18 0.44 -0.39
N TYR A 75 0.57 0.26 -1.55
CA TYR A 75 0.60 -1.00 -2.29
C TYR A 75 1.74 -0.97 -3.30
N MET A 76 2.64 -1.94 -3.23
CA MET A 76 3.77 -2.09 -4.15
C MET A 76 3.54 -3.32 -5.03
N GLY A 77 3.49 -3.14 -6.36
CA GLY A 77 3.29 -4.26 -7.28
C GLY A 77 4.44 -5.27 -7.18
N ILE A 78 4.09 -6.56 -7.24
CA ILE A 78 5.07 -7.66 -7.25
C ILE A 78 5.22 -8.14 -8.70
N PHE A 79 6.37 -7.85 -9.32
CA PHE A 79 6.63 -8.13 -10.74
C PHE A 79 7.90 -8.96 -11.00
N HIS A 80 8.66 -9.29 -9.96
CA HIS A 80 9.88 -10.09 -10.02
C HIS A 80 9.73 -11.35 -9.17
N GLU A 81 10.76 -12.20 -9.15
CA GLU A 81 10.74 -13.50 -8.46
C GLU A 81 9.68 -14.47 -9.01
N VAL A 82 9.47 -14.42 -10.34
CA VAL A 82 8.59 -15.37 -11.04
C VAL A 82 9.12 -16.78 -10.84
N THR A 83 8.31 -17.63 -10.20
CA THR A 83 8.66 -19.03 -9.93
C THR A 83 8.56 -19.88 -11.22
N PRO A 84 9.23 -21.04 -11.28
CA PRO A 84 9.06 -21.98 -12.39
C PRO A 84 7.59 -22.35 -12.59
N ALA A 85 7.20 -22.65 -13.83
CA ALA A 85 5.81 -22.95 -14.19
C ALA A 85 5.17 -24.09 -13.36
N SER A 86 5.97 -25.06 -12.92
CA SER A 86 5.52 -26.16 -12.03
C SER A 86 5.05 -25.70 -10.64
N LYS A 87 5.32 -24.44 -10.26
CA LYS A 87 4.87 -23.80 -9.02
C LYS A 87 3.86 -22.68 -9.27
N ALA A 88 3.31 -22.57 -10.48
CA ALA A 88 2.23 -21.64 -10.75
C ALA A 88 0.99 -21.99 -9.91
N LEU A 89 0.24 -20.97 -9.50
CA LEU A 89 -1.01 -21.18 -8.77
C LEU A 89 -1.98 -22.00 -9.63
N ALA A 90 -2.56 -23.03 -9.02
CA ALA A 90 -3.55 -23.90 -9.64
C ALA A 90 -4.97 -23.51 -9.19
N CYS A 91 -5.99 -24.19 -9.74
CA CYS A 91 -7.39 -23.87 -9.49
C CYS A 91 -7.72 -23.78 -7.99
N LEU A 92 -7.25 -24.75 -7.20
CA LEU A 92 -7.55 -24.84 -5.77
C LEU A 92 -6.76 -23.87 -4.90
N ASP A 93 -5.72 -23.22 -5.41
CA ASP A 93 -5.06 -22.11 -4.68
C ASP A 93 -6.02 -20.93 -4.45
N CYS A 94 -6.98 -20.75 -5.37
CA CYS A 94 -7.99 -19.69 -5.28
C CYS A 94 -9.36 -20.23 -4.86
N HIS A 95 -9.76 -21.41 -5.37
CA HIS A 95 -11.13 -21.93 -5.29
C HIS A 95 -11.36 -22.98 -4.20
N ALA A 96 -10.40 -23.17 -3.28
CA ALA A 96 -10.60 -23.99 -2.10
C ALA A 96 -11.10 -23.14 -0.90
N PRO A 97 -11.74 -23.76 0.11
CA PRO A 97 -11.98 -23.08 1.38
C PRO A 97 -10.68 -22.50 1.96
N GLY A 98 -10.69 -21.21 2.29
CA GLY A 98 -9.48 -20.50 2.74
C GLY A 98 -8.47 -20.21 1.61
N GLY A 99 -8.89 -20.26 0.35
CA GLY A 99 -8.09 -19.88 -0.80
C GLY A 99 -7.58 -18.43 -0.75
N ARG A 100 -6.71 -18.09 -1.68
CA ARG A 100 -5.93 -16.83 -1.66
C ARG A 100 -6.73 -15.56 -1.89
N LEU A 101 -7.93 -15.65 -2.46
CA LEU A 101 -8.69 -14.49 -2.92
C LEU A 101 -9.85 -14.17 -1.99
N ASP A 102 -9.92 -12.93 -1.52
CA ASP A 102 -11.11 -12.39 -0.89
C ASP A 102 -12.11 -11.97 -1.99
N TRP A 103 -12.95 -12.93 -2.39
CA TRP A 103 -13.92 -12.75 -3.45
C TRP A 103 -14.87 -11.59 -3.22
N LYS A 104 -15.33 -11.39 -1.98
CA LYS A 104 -16.26 -10.30 -1.63
C LYS A 104 -15.57 -8.95 -1.72
N ALA A 105 -14.34 -8.82 -1.21
CA ALA A 105 -13.57 -7.59 -1.34
C ALA A 105 -13.22 -7.26 -2.81
N LEU A 106 -13.09 -8.29 -3.66
CA LEU A 106 -12.92 -8.15 -5.11
C LEU A 106 -14.23 -7.85 -5.87
N GLY A 107 -15.37 -7.76 -5.18
CA GLY A 107 -16.67 -7.42 -5.80
C GLY A 107 -17.43 -8.61 -6.40
N TYR A 108 -17.05 -9.85 -6.09
CA TYR A 108 -17.81 -11.05 -6.44
C TYR A 108 -18.83 -11.38 -5.33
N GLY A 109 -19.94 -12.04 -5.69
CA GLY A 109 -20.92 -12.52 -4.71
C GLY A 109 -20.40 -13.65 -3.81
N GLY A 110 -19.37 -14.35 -4.28
CA GLY A 110 -18.71 -15.47 -3.62
C GLY A 110 -17.66 -16.04 -4.57
N ASP A 111 -17.19 -17.25 -4.29
CA ASP A 111 -16.33 -17.96 -5.23
C ASP A 111 -17.06 -18.13 -6.59
N PRO A 112 -16.52 -17.60 -7.70
CA PRO A 112 -17.19 -17.64 -8.98
C PRO A 112 -17.36 -19.06 -9.53
N ILE A 113 -16.56 -20.06 -9.12
CA ILE A 113 -16.76 -21.43 -9.59
C ILE A 113 -18.07 -22.03 -9.05
N LEU A 114 -18.45 -21.66 -7.82
CA LEU A 114 -19.66 -22.16 -7.18
C LEU A 114 -20.93 -21.62 -7.86
N ALA A 115 -20.85 -20.45 -8.48
CA ALA A 115 -21.95 -19.87 -9.25
C ALA A 115 -22.27 -20.65 -10.54
N HIS A 116 -21.33 -21.48 -11.02
CA HIS A 116 -21.50 -22.32 -12.21
C HIS A 116 -21.77 -23.80 -11.90
N LEU A 117 -21.86 -24.16 -10.62
CA LEU A 117 -22.16 -25.52 -10.14
C LEU A 117 -23.65 -25.70 -9.74
N GLN A 118 -24.48 -24.70 -10.05
CA GLN A 118 -25.94 -24.71 -9.88
C GLN A 118 -26.60 -24.69 -11.25
#